data_AF-H5SQX9-F1
#
_entry.id   AF-H5SQX9-F1
#
_cell.length_a   1.000
_cell.length_b   1.000
_cell.length_c   1.000
_cell.angle_alpha   90.00
_cell.angle_beta   90.00
_cell.angle_gamma   90.00
#
_symmetry.space_group_name_H-M   'P 1'
#
loop_
_entity.id
_entity.type
_entity.pdbx_description
1 polymer ?
#
loop_
_entity_poly.entity_id
_entity_poly.type
_entity_poly.pdbx_seq_one_letter_code
_entity_poly.pdbx_strand_id
1 'polypeptide(L)'
;MAADFLEQVREAARAHSWITQVETHREGRVARARLRMKQSAFIDVYYNMETGSISFAYIERGKRRFGANNMKIGWHIHPFDEPGEHRPSPPLTIEEFLELLAQELAQRGKI
;
A
#
# COMPACT_ATOMS: atom_id res chain seq x y z
N MET A 1 -0.08 -10.72 -14.68
CA MET A 1 -1.54 -10.44 -14.84
C MET A 1 -2.14 -9.97 -13.52
N ALA A 2 -3.38 -9.44 -13.51
CA ALA A 2 -4.05 -8.97 -12.28
C ALA A 2 -4.15 -10.01 -11.17
N ALA A 3 -4.41 -11.26 -11.55
CA ALA A 3 -4.48 -12.37 -10.62
C ALA A 3 -3.15 -12.52 -9.87
N ASP A 4 -2.05 -12.46 -10.61
CA ASP A 4 -0.69 -12.50 -10.04
C ASP A 4 -0.43 -11.34 -9.08
N PHE A 5 -0.89 -10.12 -9.40
CA PHE A 5 -0.72 -8.96 -8.50
C PHE A 5 -1.52 -9.11 -7.19
N LEU A 6 -2.80 -9.50 -7.28
CA LEU A 6 -3.61 -9.69 -6.07
C LEU A 6 -3.10 -10.84 -5.20
N GLU A 7 -2.51 -11.88 -5.82
CA GLU A 7 -1.88 -12.95 -5.06
C GLU A 7 -0.59 -12.50 -4.38
N GLN A 8 0.26 -11.71 -5.05
CA GLN A 8 1.41 -11.07 -4.41
C GLN A 8 1.00 -10.21 -3.20
N VAL A 9 -0.12 -9.48 -3.32
CA VAL A 9 -0.66 -8.70 -2.20
C VAL A 9 -1.09 -9.59 -1.03
N ARG A 10 -1.73 -10.73 -1.30
CA ARG A 10 -2.14 -11.67 -0.24
C ARG A 10 -0.93 -12.30 0.44
N GLU A 11 0.06 -12.76 -0.33
CA GLU A 11 1.26 -13.40 0.21
C GLU A 11 2.09 -12.42 1.03
N ALA A 12 2.33 -11.21 0.52
CA ALA A 12 3.00 -10.16 1.30
C ALA A 12 2.24 -9.83 2.59
N ALA A 13 0.90 -9.76 2.53
CA ALA A 13 0.10 -9.50 3.72
C ALA A 13 0.20 -10.60 4.79
N ARG A 14 0.35 -11.88 4.41
CA ARG A 14 0.50 -13.00 5.36
C ARG A 14 1.80 -12.92 6.17
N ALA A 15 2.84 -12.28 5.64
CA ALA A 15 4.11 -12.11 6.34
C ALA A 15 4.02 -11.12 7.52
N HIS A 16 2.93 -10.38 7.65
CA HIS A 16 2.76 -9.35 8.67
C HIS A 16 1.56 -9.62 9.59
N SER A 17 1.83 -10.01 10.84
CA SER A 17 0.80 -10.33 11.85
C SER A 17 -0.11 -9.17 12.26
N TRP A 18 0.28 -7.93 11.93
CA TRP A 18 -0.51 -6.72 12.17
C TRP A 18 -1.58 -6.48 11.09
N ILE A 19 -1.56 -7.25 9.99
CA ILE A 19 -2.64 -7.31 9.01
C ILE A 19 -3.62 -8.40 9.42
N THR A 20 -4.88 -8.02 9.58
CA THR A 20 -5.93 -8.87 10.14
C THR A 20 -6.88 -9.44 9.10
N GLN A 21 -7.03 -8.76 7.96
CA GLN A 21 -7.91 -9.18 6.88
C GLN A 21 -7.43 -8.58 5.57
N VAL A 22 -7.60 -9.32 4.47
CA VAL A 22 -7.34 -8.84 3.12
C VAL A 22 -8.62 -8.96 2.31
N GLU A 23 -9.15 -7.83 1.86
CA GLU A 23 -10.25 -7.76 0.91
C GLU A 23 -9.68 -7.47 -0.48
N THR A 24 -10.10 -8.19 -1.50
CA THR A 24 -9.61 -7.99 -2.87
C THR A 24 -10.79 -7.85 -3.83
N HIS A 25 -10.68 -6.95 -4.78
CA HIS A 25 -11.69 -6.72 -5.81
C HIS A 25 -11.01 -6.51 -7.17
N ARG A 26 -11.59 -7.09 -8.22
CA ARG A 26 -11.15 -6.89 -9.60
C ARG A 26 -12.31 -6.42 -10.45
N GLU A 27 -12.06 -5.40 -11.24
CA GLU A 27 -13.02 -4.82 -12.18
C GLU A 27 -12.30 -4.57 -13.50
N GLY A 28 -12.55 -5.42 -14.50
CA GLY A 28 -11.87 -5.36 -15.79
C GLY A 28 -10.33 -5.36 -15.67
N ARG A 29 -9.71 -4.23 -16.04
CA ARG A 29 -8.26 -3.99 -15.99
C ARG A 29 -7.76 -3.35 -14.68
N VAL A 30 -8.61 -3.23 -13.68
CA VAL A 30 -8.26 -2.65 -12.39
C VAL A 30 -8.33 -3.73 -11.30
N ALA A 31 -7.28 -3.80 -10.49
CA ALA A 31 -7.22 -4.59 -9.26
C ALA A 31 -7.15 -3.65 -8.05
N ARG A 32 -7.90 -3.98 -7.00
CA ARG A 32 -7.92 -3.25 -5.74
C ARG A 32 -7.80 -4.23 -4.59
N ALA A 33 -7.10 -3.85 -3.53
CA ALA A 33 -7.12 -4.58 -2.28
C ALA A 33 -7.16 -3.62 -1.09
N ARG A 34 -7.74 -4.09 0.00
CA ARG A 34 -7.77 -3.41 1.29
C ARG A 34 -7.24 -4.35 2.37
N LEU A 35 -6.12 -3.98 2.96
CA LEU A 35 -5.44 -4.75 4.01
C LEU A 35 -5.82 -4.09 5.34
N ARG A 36 -6.72 -4.71 6.10
CA ARG A 36 -7.22 -4.15 7.36
C ARG A 36 -6.26 -4.40 8.50
N MET A 37 -6.11 -3.39 9.34
CA MET A 37 -5.34 -3.43 10.57
C MET A 37 -6.28 -3.22 11.77
N LYS A 38 -5.76 -3.38 12.99
CA LYS A 38 -6.46 -2.96 14.21
C LYS A 38 -6.64 -1.42 14.22
N GLN A 39 -7.52 -0.91 15.09
CA GLN A 39 -7.64 0.54 15.41
C GLN A 39 -8.10 1.45 14.26
N SER A 40 -9.02 1.00 13.41
CA SER A 40 -9.58 1.80 12.30
C SER A 40 -8.52 2.30 11.32
N ALA A 41 -7.55 1.43 11.00
CA ALA A 41 -6.53 1.67 10.00
C ALA A 41 -6.55 0.57 8.92
N PHE A 42 -6.11 0.91 7.71
CA PHE A 42 -6.00 -0.02 6.60
C PHE A 42 -5.01 0.50 5.57
N ILE A 43 -4.53 -0.40 4.71
CA ILE A 43 -3.81 -0.04 3.48
C ILE A 43 -4.73 -0.23 2.29
N ASP A 44 -4.91 0.81 1.49
CA ASP A 44 -5.51 0.72 0.17
C ASP A 44 -4.42 0.46 -0.88
N VAL A 45 -4.66 -0.57 -1.69
CA VAL A 45 -3.82 -0.99 -2.79
C VAL A 45 -4.61 -0.88 -4.08
N TYR A 46 -4.01 -0.26 -5.10
CA TYR A 46 -4.58 -0.09 -6.41
C TYR A 46 -3.55 -0.47 -7.48
N TYR A 47 -4.01 -1.18 -8.50
CA TYR A 47 -3.25 -1.45 -9.70
C TYR A 47 -4.12 -1.33 -10.95
N ASN A 48 -3.70 -0.49 -11.88
CA ASN A 48 -4.25 -0.40 -13.22
C ASN A 48 -3.31 -1.11 -14.21
N MET A 49 -3.77 -2.20 -14.80
CA MET A 49 -2.98 -2.96 -15.77
C MET A 49 -2.79 -2.25 -17.11
N GLU A 50 -3.73 -1.37 -17.49
CA GLU A 50 -3.66 -0.67 -18.76
C GLU A 50 -2.57 0.41 -18.75
N THR A 51 -2.49 1.17 -17.65
CA THR A 51 -1.50 2.24 -17.50
C THR A 51 -0.24 1.81 -16.75
N GLY A 52 -0.24 0.60 -16.17
CA GLY A 52 0.81 0.15 -15.26
C GLY A 52 0.84 0.90 -13.92
N SER A 53 -0.20 1.69 -13.61
CA SER A 53 -0.19 2.55 -12.43
C SER A 53 -0.47 1.76 -11.15
N ILE A 54 0.41 1.90 -10.16
CA ILE A 54 0.30 1.25 -8.84
C ILE A 54 0.24 2.36 -7.78
N SER A 55 -0.61 2.16 -6.77
CA SER A 55 -0.68 3.04 -5.60
C SER A 55 -0.89 2.22 -4.34
N PHE A 56 -0.13 2.55 -3.31
CA PHE A 56 -0.25 2.07 -1.94
C PHE A 56 -0.49 3.27 -1.02
N ALA A 57 -1.47 3.17 -0.13
CA ALA A 57 -1.75 4.22 0.83
C ALA A 57 -2.12 3.61 2.18
N TYR A 58 -1.42 3.99 3.24
CA TYR A 58 -1.80 3.71 4.61
C TYR A 58 -2.73 4.83 5.11
N ILE A 59 -3.94 4.43 5.51
CA ILE A 59 -4.97 5.30 6.05
C ILE A 59 -5.18 4.94 7.51
N GLU A 60 -5.12 5.94 8.39
CA GLU A 60 -5.48 5.81 9.80
C GLU A 60 -6.51 6.89 10.15
N ARG A 61 -7.63 6.48 10.75
CA ARG A 61 -8.71 7.41 11.17
C ARG A 61 -9.16 8.35 10.03
N GLY A 62 -9.26 7.80 8.82
CA GLY A 62 -9.70 8.52 7.62
C GLY A 62 -8.66 9.45 6.98
N LYS A 63 -7.42 9.50 7.49
CA LYS A 63 -6.35 10.33 6.92
C LYS A 63 -5.26 9.45 6.31
N ARG A 64 -4.79 9.79 5.11
CA ARG A 64 -3.58 9.17 4.53
C ARG A 64 -2.37 9.63 5.33
N ARG A 65 -1.70 8.69 5.98
CA ARG A 65 -0.51 8.96 6.79
C ARG A 65 0.76 8.63 6.01
N PHE A 66 0.76 7.59 5.19
CA PHE A 66 1.92 7.17 4.41
C PHE A 66 1.46 6.61 3.06
N GLY A 67 2.31 6.60 2.04
CA GLY A 67 1.95 6.00 0.76
C GLY A 67 3.09 6.00 -0.26
N ALA A 68 2.90 5.28 -1.35
CA ALA A 68 3.78 5.32 -2.51
C ALA A 68 2.99 5.05 -3.78
N ASN A 69 3.36 5.69 -4.89
CA ASN A 69 2.73 5.42 -6.18
C ASN A 69 3.67 5.82 -7.33
N ASN A 70 3.36 5.40 -8.55
CA ASN A 70 4.12 5.72 -9.75
C ASN A 70 3.43 6.73 -10.68
N MET A 71 2.45 7.50 -10.18
CA MET A 71 1.64 8.39 -11.00
C MET A 71 2.28 9.78 -11.12
N LYS A 72 2.00 10.46 -12.23
CA LYS A 72 2.41 11.85 -12.58
C LYS A 72 3.92 12.09 -12.72
N ILE A 73 4.71 11.78 -11.71
CA ILE A 73 6.16 12.10 -11.64
C ILE A 73 7.04 10.84 -11.55
N GLY A 74 6.47 9.66 -11.83
CA GLY A 74 7.13 8.37 -11.60
C GLY A 74 7.00 7.91 -10.16
N TRP A 75 7.80 6.91 -9.78
CA TRP A 75 7.78 6.34 -8.43
C TRP A 75 8.24 7.35 -7.38
N HIS A 76 7.41 7.50 -6.36
CA HIS A 76 7.69 8.35 -5.21
C HIS A 76 6.95 7.88 -3.97
N ILE A 77 7.49 8.25 -2.81
CA ILE A 77 6.92 8.04 -1.48
C ILE A 77 6.28 9.34 -0.99
N HIS A 78 5.14 9.18 -0.32
CA HIS A 78 4.45 10.16 0.53
C HIS A 78 4.84 9.83 1.97
N PRO A 79 5.78 10.55 2.59
CA PRO A 79 6.33 10.23 3.90
C PRO A 79 5.27 10.29 5.01
N PHE A 80 5.60 9.68 6.15
CA PHE A 80 4.66 9.52 7.24
C PHE A 80 4.27 10.90 7.79
N ASP A 81 2.98 11.20 7.79
CA ASP A 81 2.36 12.48 8.18
C ASP A 81 2.65 13.67 7.26
N GLU A 82 3.33 13.45 6.15
CA GLU A 82 3.64 14.46 5.15
C GLU A 82 3.05 14.08 3.78
N PRO A 83 1.72 13.86 3.66
CA PRO A 83 1.10 13.39 2.43
C PRO A 83 1.17 14.37 1.26
N GLY A 84 1.68 15.60 1.47
CA GLY A 84 1.93 16.55 0.39
C GLY A 84 3.35 16.47 -0.18
N GLU A 85 4.28 15.85 0.55
CA GLU A 85 5.66 15.69 0.10
C GLU A 85 5.77 14.51 -0.88
N HIS A 86 6.62 14.66 -1.89
CA HIS A 86 6.89 13.65 -2.90
C HIS A 86 8.39 13.37 -2.93
N ARG A 87 8.83 12.29 -2.28
CA ARG A 87 10.23 11.86 -2.30
C ARG A 87 10.43 10.85 -3.42
N PRO A 88 11.24 11.13 -4.45
CA PRO A 88 11.51 10.16 -5.52
C PRO A 88 12.02 8.82 -4.96
N SER A 89 11.58 7.72 -5.56
CA SER A 89 12.02 6.38 -5.17
C SER A 89 12.23 5.49 -6.40
N PRO A 90 13.01 4.41 -6.27
CA PRO A 90 12.91 3.28 -7.19
C PRO A 90 11.47 2.71 -7.19
N PRO A 91 11.12 1.87 -8.19
CA PRO A 91 9.92 1.07 -8.14
C PRO A 91 9.80 0.28 -6.83
N LEU A 92 8.60 0.29 -6.24
CA LEU A 92 8.31 -0.47 -5.03
C LEU A 92 7.29 -1.58 -5.32
N THR A 93 7.59 -2.76 -4.82
CA THR A 93 6.65 -3.88 -4.68
C THR A 93 5.74 -3.67 -3.46
N ILE A 94 4.69 -4.48 -3.34
CA ILE A 94 3.84 -4.48 -2.14
C ILE A 94 4.63 -4.93 -0.91
N GLU A 95 5.55 -5.89 -1.06
CA GLU A 95 6.40 -6.37 0.04
C GLU A 95 7.28 -5.25 0.58
N GLU A 96 8.06 -4.59 -0.28
CA GLU A 96 8.91 -3.45 0.11
C GLU A 96 8.09 -2.31 0.73
N PHE A 97 6.89 -2.03 0.19
CA PHE A 97 6.01 -1.03 0.79
C PHE A 97 5.56 -1.40 2.22
N LEU A 98 5.19 -2.67 2.44
CA LEU A 98 4.77 -3.14 3.77
C LEU A 98 5.94 -3.17 4.76
N GLU A 99 7.16 -3.45 4.30
CA GLU A 99 8.37 -3.35 5.12
C GLU A 99 8.66 -1.92 5.55
N LEU A 100 8.64 -0.96 4.61
CA LEU A 100 8.82 0.46 4.91
C LEU A 100 7.74 0.96 5.88
N LEU A 101 6.48 0.58 5.65
CA LEU A 101 5.39 0.93 6.55
C LEU A 101 5.59 0.29 7.93
N ALA A 102 6.00 -0.97 8.01
CA ALA A 102 6.26 -1.65 9.28
C ALA A 102 7.35 -0.93 10.08
N GLN A 103 8.41 -0.45 9.43
CA GLN A 103 9.45 0.36 10.09
C GLN A 103 8.86 1.66 10.66
N GLU A 104 8.07 2.40 9.87
CA GLU A 104 7.43 3.64 10.34
C GLU A 104 6.45 3.38 11.50
N LEU A 105 5.69 2.29 11.45
CA LEU A 105 4.74 1.92 12.50
C LEU A 105 5.43 1.46 13.79
N ALA A 106 6.50 0.66 13.68
CA ALA A 106 7.28 0.20 14.84
C ALA A 106 7.97 1.36 15.55
N GLN A 107 8.58 2.29 14.81
CA GLN A 107 9.17 3.52 15.38
C GLN A 107 8.15 4.37 16.16
N ARG A 108 6.85 4.21 15.86
CA ARG A 108 5.74 4.93 16.50
C ARG A 108 4.97 4.09 17.50
N GLY A 109 5.42 2.87 17.82
CA GLY A 109 4.78 1.96 18.77
C GLY A 109 3.35 1.53 18.35
N LYS A 110 3.08 1.47 17.04
CA LYS A 110 1.77 1.10 16.50
C LYS A 110 1.61 -0.39 16.20
N ILE A 111 2.72 -1.12 16.12
CA ILE A 111 2.80 -2.57 15.94
C ILE A 111 3.88 -3.15 16.84
#